data_AF-A0A960EGV9-F1
#
_entry.id   AF-A0A960EGV9-F1
#
_cell.length_a   1.000
_cell.length_b   1.000
_cell.length_c   1.000
_cell.angle_alpha   90.00
_cell.angle_beta   90.00
_cell.angle_gamma   90.00
#
_symmetry.space_group_name_H-M   'P 1'
#
loop_
_entity.id
_entity.type
_entity.pdbx_description
1 polymer ?
#
loop_
_entity_poly.entity_id
_entity_poly.type
_entity_poly.pdbx_seq_one_letter_code
_entity_poly.pdbx_strand_id
1 'polypeptide(L)'
;MANAPPAEESHRGAFGDFGGTSGGLIERTFREKIVIVGVTLGGGDPDETDADLDELAQLVDTAGADVVGRVVQRRAAPDPATYLGKGKAAELATLAKATDCDTVVFDDELSPAQQRNLEKLLGRTA
;
A
#
# COMPACT_ATOMS: atom_id res chain seq x y z
N MET A 1 -19.88 40.35 -61.85
CA MET A 1 -20.07 39.63 -60.58
C MET A 1 -19.27 40.41 -59.54
N ALA A 2 -19.86 41.40 -58.84
CA ALA A 2 -20.55 41.25 -57.54
C ALA A 2 -19.70 40.41 -56.57
N ASN A 3 -19.25 40.84 -55.39
CA ASN A 3 -19.84 41.78 -54.42
C ASN A 3 -18.75 42.22 -53.40
N ALA A 4 -18.92 43.39 -52.78
CA ALA A 4 -18.21 43.81 -51.56
C ALA A 4 -19.17 43.69 -50.33
N PRO A 5 -18.78 44.06 -49.09
CA PRO A 5 -18.55 43.21 -47.92
C PRO A 5 -19.67 43.27 -46.83
N PRO A 6 -19.44 42.71 -45.62
CA PRO A 6 -19.31 43.57 -44.42
C PRO A 6 -18.11 43.17 -43.52
N ALA A 7 -17.37 44.11 -42.90
CA ALA A 7 -17.49 44.64 -41.51
C ALA A 7 -17.57 43.52 -40.45
N GLU A 8 -16.69 43.44 -39.45
CA GLU A 8 -16.80 44.12 -38.14
C GLU A 8 -15.45 43.99 -37.38
N GLU A 9 -14.84 45.13 -37.01
CA GLU A 9 -14.70 45.66 -35.65
C GLU A 9 -13.50 45.15 -34.82
N SER A 10 -12.59 46.10 -34.62
CA SER A 10 -11.56 46.11 -33.60
C SER A 10 -12.22 46.18 -32.22
N HIS A 11 -11.90 45.22 -31.36
CA HIS A 11 -11.91 45.46 -29.92
C HIS A 11 -10.51 45.25 -29.35
N ARG A 12 -9.84 46.37 -29.04
CA ARG A 12 -8.82 46.43 -28.01
C ARG A 12 -9.41 45.85 -26.72
N GLY A 13 -8.68 44.93 -26.11
CA GLY A 13 -8.91 44.47 -24.74
C GLY A 13 -7.59 44.04 -24.14
N ALA A 14 -6.81 45.00 -23.64
CA ALA A 14 -5.72 44.72 -22.72
C ALA A 14 -6.34 44.28 -21.38
N PHE A 15 -6.31 42.98 -21.12
CA PHE A 15 -6.54 42.33 -19.82
C PHE A 15 -5.72 41.05 -19.93
N GLY A 16 -4.68 40.79 -19.17
CA GLY A 16 -4.37 41.15 -17.79
C GLY A 16 -3.50 39.97 -17.36
N ASP A 17 -2.28 40.28 -16.95
CA ASP A 17 -1.34 39.34 -16.36
C ASP A 17 -2.05 38.49 -15.30
N PHE A 18 -2.26 37.21 -15.61
CA PHE A 18 -2.50 36.20 -14.58
C PHE A 18 -1.28 35.29 -14.60
N GLY A 19 -0.26 35.73 -13.85
CA GLY A 19 0.67 34.84 -13.20
C GLY A 19 -0.12 33.80 -12.44
N GLY A 20 -0.36 32.66 -13.09
CA GLY A 20 -0.76 31.43 -12.44
C GLY A 20 0.34 31.12 -11.44
N THR A 21 0.08 31.48 -10.18
CA THR A 21 0.88 31.09 -9.04
C THR A 21 1.21 29.63 -9.21
N SER A 22 2.51 29.36 -9.27
CA SER A 22 3.10 28.03 -9.21
C SER A 22 2.78 27.46 -7.83
N GLY A 23 1.52 27.09 -7.62
CA GLY A 23 1.11 26.22 -6.55
C GLY A 23 1.72 24.88 -6.91
N GLY A 24 2.91 24.64 -6.35
CA GLY A 24 3.72 23.47 -6.60
C GLY A 24 2.82 22.24 -6.63
N LEU A 25 2.86 21.54 -7.76
CA LEU A 25 2.23 20.26 -7.95
C LEU A 25 2.86 19.34 -6.90
N ILE A 26 2.20 19.15 -5.76
CA ILE A 26 2.64 18.19 -4.75
C ILE A 26 2.21 16.82 -5.27
N GLU A 27 2.81 16.34 -6.36
CA GLU A 27 2.81 14.92 -6.66
C GLU A 27 3.83 14.27 -5.72
N ARG A 28 3.55 14.28 -4.41
CA ARG A 28 4.20 13.31 -3.54
C ARG A 28 3.44 12.02 -3.77
N THR A 29 3.90 11.25 -4.75
CA THR A 29 3.49 9.87 -4.99
C THR A 29 3.94 9.05 -3.78
N PHE A 30 3.24 9.19 -2.66
CA PHE A 30 3.52 8.42 -1.45
C PHE A 30 2.95 7.03 -1.69
N ARG A 31 3.82 6.06 -1.97
CA ARG A 31 3.43 4.65 -2.07
C ARG A 31 3.23 4.13 -0.65
N GLU A 32 2.13 3.42 -0.43
CA GLU A 32 1.86 2.79 0.86
C GLU A 32 2.95 1.76 1.18
N LYS A 33 3.46 1.78 2.41
CA LYS A 33 4.49 0.84 2.85
C LYS A 33 3.85 -0.39 3.48
N ILE A 34 4.12 -1.55 2.91
CA ILE A 34 3.49 -2.81 3.30
C ILE A 34 4.52 -3.77 3.86
N VAL A 35 4.20 -4.44 4.96
CA VAL A 35 4.90 -5.65 5.41
C VAL A 35 4.04 -6.85 5.07
N ILE A 36 4.59 -7.82 4.36
CA ILE A 36 3.89 -9.06 4.00
C ILE A 36 4.24 -10.21 4.95
N VAL A 37 3.27 -11.07 5.25
CA VAL A 37 3.39 -12.16 6.22
C VAL A 37 2.88 -13.47 5.65
N GLY A 38 3.71 -14.52 5.69
CA GLY A 38 3.33 -15.88 5.30
C GLY A 38 3.56 -16.89 6.43
N VAL A 39 2.70 -17.90 6.54
CA VAL A 39 2.82 -18.93 7.57
C VAL A 39 2.67 -20.32 6.97
N THR A 40 3.76 -21.08 6.96
CA THR A 40 3.70 -22.50 6.56
C THR A 40 3.05 -23.32 7.66
N LEU A 41 1.81 -23.79 7.43
CA LEU A 41 1.00 -24.56 8.38
C LEU A 41 1.13 -26.08 8.18
N GLY A 42 0.96 -26.86 9.26
CA GLY A 42 0.64 -28.29 9.19
C GLY A 42 1.67 -29.20 8.49
N GLY A 43 2.91 -28.73 8.29
CA GLY A 43 3.91 -29.46 7.50
C GLY A 43 3.83 -29.21 5.99
N GLY A 44 3.14 -28.14 5.57
CA GLY A 44 3.17 -27.63 4.20
C GLY A 44 4.58 -27.25 3.75
N ASP A 45 4.70 -27.00 2.45
CA ASP A 45 5.98 -26.73 1.84
C ASP A 45 6.39 -25.26 2.05
N PRO A 46 7.60 -24.99 2.57
CA PRO A 46 8.05 -23.62 2.76
C PRO A 46 8.35 -22.89 1.46
N ASP A 47 8.77 -23.60 0.41
CA ASP A 47 9.05 -23.00 -0.90
C ASP A 47 7.74 -22.58 -1.58
N GLU A 48 6.63 -23.29 -1.36
CA GLU A 48 5.29 -22.82 -1.74
C GLU A 48 4.95 -21.50 -1.03
N THR A 49 5.06 -21.43 0.31
CA THR A 49 4.81 -20.17 1.06
C THR A 49 5.71 -19.03 0.57
N ASP A 50 6.97 -19.32 0.22
CA ASP A 50 7.88 -18.32 -0.27
C ASP A 50 7.49 -17.82 -1.69
N ALA A 51 6.98 -18.72 -2.55
CA ALA A 51 6.47 -18.36 -3.87
C ALA A 51 5.19 -17.53 -3.82
N ASP A 52 4.25 -17.88 -2.93
CA ASP A 52 3.02 -17.12 -2.71
C ASP A 52 3.33 -15.68 -2.25
N LEU A 53 4.30 -15.52 -1.35
CA LEU A 53 4.77 -14.19 -0.92
C LEU A 53 5.48 -13.40 -2.03
N ASP A 54 6.16 -14.07 -2.96
CA ASP A 54 6.75 -13.40 -4.13
C ASP A 54 5.66 -12.88 -5.08
N GLU A 55 4.59 -13.65 -5.29
CA GLU A 55 3.41 -13.19 -6.03
C GLU A 55 2.73 -12.02 -5.31
N LEU A 56 2.49 -12.14 -4.01
CA LEU A 56 1.88 -11.08 -3.21
C LEU A 56 2.69 -9.77 -3.29
N ALA A 57 4.02 -9.87 -3.28
CA ALA A 57 4.88 -8.70 -3.46
C ALA A 57 4.72 -8.04 -4.84
N GLN A 58 4.57 -8.83 -5.91
CA GLN A 58 4.30 -8.31 -7.26
C GLN A 58 2.93 -7.64 -7.36
N LEU A 59 1.92 -8.19 -6.68
CA LEU A 59 0.58 -7.60 -6.60
C LEU A 59 0.61 -6.26 -5.85
N VAL A 60 1.32 -6.19 -4.73
CA VAL A 60 1.53 -4.95 -3.96
C VAL A 60 2.19 -3.88 -4.82
N ASP A 61 3.25 -4.23 -5.55
CA ASP A 61 3.92 -3.28 -6.45
C ASP A 61 2.98 -2.81 -7.58
N THR A 62 2.24 -3.73 -8.20
CA THR A 62 1.26 -3.39 -9.25
C THR A 62 0.15 -2.48 -8.72
N ALA A 63 -0.23 -2.62 -7.45
CA ALA A 63 -1.22 -1.77 -6.77
C ALA A 63 -0.67 -0.38 -6.40
N GLY A 64 0.61 -0.10 -6.65
CA GLY A 64 1.22 1.19 -6.36
C GLY A 64 1.77 1.33 -4.94
N ALA A 65 1.99 0.22 -4.23
CA ALA A 65 2.56 0.19 -2.88
C ALA A 65 3.99 -0.42 -2.88
N ASP A 66 4.73 -0.22 -1.79
CA ASP A 66 6.09 -0.72 -1.61
C ASP A 66 6.14 -1.77 -0.50
N VAL A 67 6.64 -2.96 -0.80
CA VAL A 67 6.95 -3.96 0.24
C VAL A 67 8.23 -3.54 0.98
N VAL A 68 8.09 -3.18 2.25
CA VAL A 68 9.19 -2.73 3.12
C VAL A 68 9.68 -3.81 4.08
N GLY A 69 9.02 -4.97 4.12
CA GLY A 69 9.42 -6.10 4.94
C GLY A 69 8.64 -7.37 4.64
N ARG A 70 9.25 -8.51 4.97
CA ARG A 70 8.69 -9.84 4.80
C ARG A 70 8.87 -10.63 6.09
N VAL A 71 7.82 -11.30 6.54
CA VAL A 71 7.85 -12.14 7.74
C VAL A 71 7.32 -13.53 7.41
N VAL A 72 8.13 -14.56 7.69
CA VAL A 72 7.73 -15.96 7.51
C VAL A 72 7.78 -16.70 8.85
N GLN A 73 6.83 -17.60 9.09
CA GLN A 73 6.84 -18.50 10.23
C GLN A 73 6.34 -19.90 9.86
N ARG A 74 7.03 -20.96 10.32
CA ARG A 74 6.49 -22.33 10.27
C ARG A 74 5.75 -22.67 11.56
N ARG A 75 4.56 -23.25 11.47
CA ARG A 75 3.74 -23.67 12.63
C ARG A 75 2.92 -24.92 12.32
N ALA A 76 2.58 -25.70 13.34
CA ALA A 76 1.65 -26.82 13.17
C ALA A 76 0.20 -26.35 12.95
N ALA A 77 -0.18 -25.26 13.60
CA ALA A 77 -1.52 -24.66 13.53
C ALA A 77 -1.44 -23.14 13.78
N PRO A 78 -2.41 -22.37 13.27
CA PRO A 78 -2.46 -20.92 13.49
C PRO A 78 -2.70 -20.62 14.97
N ASP A 79 -2.09 -19.54 15.46
CA ASP A 79 -2.43 -19.02 16.78
C ASP A 79 -3.84 -18.40 16.74
N PRO A 80 -4.75 -18.76 17.65
CA PRO A 80 -6.13 -18.26 17.61
C PRO A 80 -6.23 -16.76 17.89
N ALA A 81 -5.22 -16.15 18.50
CA ALA A 81 -5.21 -14.73 18.80
C ALA A 81 -4.54 -13.89 17.71
N THR A 82 -3.44 -14.35 17.12
CA THR A 82 -2.64 -13.52 16.18
C THR A 82 -2.22 -14.20 14.90
N TYR A 83 -2.66 -15.45 14.63
CA TYR A 83 -2.20 -16.32 13.54
C TYR A 83 -0.72 -16.76 13.68
N LEU A 84 0.15 -15.80 13.96
CA LEU A 84 1.54 -15.97 14.39
C LEU A 84 1.65 -16.36 15.87
N GLY A 85 2.74 -17.03 16.22
CA GLY A 85 3.10 -17.20 17.63
C GLY A 85 3.51 -15.88 18.29
N LYS A 86 3.27 -15.73 19.59
CA LYS A 86 3.52 -14.50 20.38
C LYS A 86 4.90 -13.85 20.13
N GLY A 87 5.98 -14.63 20.09
CA GLY A 87 7.32 -14.11 19.83
C GLY A 87 7.44 -13.48 18.45
N LYS A 88 6.91 -14.16 17.43
CA LYS A 88 6.91 -13.66 16.05
C LYS A 88 5.99 -12.46 15.86
N ALA A 89 4.85 -12.43 16.53
CA ALA A 89 3.97 -11.26 16.54
C ALA A 89 4.67 -10.02 17.15
N ALA A 90 5.48 -10.21 18.20
CA ALA A 90 6.30 -9.14 18.78
C ALA A 90 7.45 -8.69 17.85
N GLU A 91 8.09 -9.63 17.15
CA GLU A 91 9.08 -9.32 16.10
C GLU A 91 8.43 -8.51 14.96
N LEU A 92 7.25 -8.92 14.49
CA LEU A 92 6.48 -8.20 13.47
C LEU A 92 6.14 -6.78 13.93
N ALA A 93 5.70 -6.60 15.18
CA ALA A 93 5.42 -5.28 15.74
C ALA A 93 6.67 -4.39 15.80
N THR A 94 7.83 -4.98 16.09
CA THR A 94 9.12 -4.27 16.07
C THR A 94 9.52 -3.88 14.64
N LEU A 95 9.42 -4.81 13.69
CA LEU A 95 9.73 -4.59 12.29
C LEU A 95 8.87 -3.46 11.72
N ALA A 96 7.55 -3.58 11.89
CA ALA A 96 6.60 -2.63 11.35
C ALA A 96 6.76 -1.21 11.95
N LYS A 97 7.23 -1.09 13.20
CA LYS A 97 7.66 0.20 13.78
C LYS A 97 8.97 0.71 13.19
N ALA A 98 9.94 -0.18 12.97
CA ALA A 98 11.26 0.18 12.44
C ALA A 98 11.21 0.62 10.97
N THR A 99 10.34 -0.01 10.17
CA THR A 99 10.14 0.32 8.76
C THR A 99 9.12 1.45 8.57
N ASP A 100 8.40 1.81 9.63
CA ASP A 100 7.27 2.74 9.59
C ASP A 100 6.29 2.33 8.49
N CYS A 101 5.84 1.07 8.53
CA CYS A 101 4.88 0.57 7.55
C CYS A 101 3.46 1.02 7.90
N ASP A 102 2.64 1.21 6.87
CA ASP A 102 1.25 1.65 6.97
C ASP A 102 0.33 0.45 7.21
N THR A 103 0.58 -0.64 6.48
CA THR A 103 -0.27 -1.84 6.47
C THR A 103 0.59 -3.10 6.64
N VAL A 104 0.05 -4.09 7.34
CA VAL A 104 0.56 -5.46 7.32
C VAL A 104 -0.42 -6.32 6.52
N VAL A 105 0.06 -7.11 5.57
CA VAL A 105 -0.78 -8.00 4.76
C VAL A 105 -0.38 -9.44 5.02
N PHE A 106 -1.38 -10.26 5.34
CA PHE A 106 -1.20 -11.70 5.45
C PHE A 106 -1.58 -12.37 4.14
N ASP A 107 -0.79 -13.34 3.73
CA ASP A 107 -1.05 -14.18 2.56
C ASP A 107 -2.30 -15.07 2.77
N ASP A 108 -2.51 -15.52 4.01
CA ASP A 108 -3.70 -16.26 4.42
C ASP A 108 -4.80 -15.36 5.00
N GLU A 109 -6.04 -15.85 4.94
CA GLU A 109 -7.18 -15.19 5.56
C GLU A 109 -7.10 -15.19 7.09
N LEU A 110 -7.24 -14.00 7.68
CA LEU A 110 -7.37 -13.83 9.12
C LEU A 110 -8.82 -13.90 9.57
N SER A 111 -9.07 -14.58 10.69
CA SER A 111 -10.35 -14.43 11.37
C SER A 111 -10.53 -13.00 11.90
N PRO A 112 -11.78 -12.53 12.08
CA PRO A 112 -12.04 -11.18 12.62
C PRO A 112 -11.42 -10.93 14.00
N ALA A 113 -11.23 -11.98 14.80
CA ALA A 113 -10.56 -11.88 16.09
C ALA A 113 -9.04 -11.70 15.93
N GLN A 114 -8.42 -12.43 15.01
CA GLN A 114 -6.99 -12.31 14.72
C GLN A 114 -6.65 -10.93 14.18
N GLN A 115 -7.40 -10.43 13.20
CA GLN A 115 -7.22 -9.10 12.63
C GLN A 115 -7.26 -8.02 13.72
N ARG A 116 -8.32 -7.96 14.53
CA ARG A 116 -8.46 -6.97 15.61
C ARG A 116 -7.32 -7.04 16.64
N ASN A 117 -6.86 -8.24 16.97
CA ASN A 117 -5.76 -8.41 17.92
C ASN A 117 -4.43 -7.94 17.33
N LEU A 118 -4.19 -8.23 16.05
CA LEU A 118 -3.01 -7.76 15.32
C LEU A 118 -3.03 -6.25 15.18
N GLU A 119 -4.12 -5.64 14.72
CA GLU A 119 -4.26 -4.17 14.63
C GLU A 119 -3.98 -3.49 15.97
N LYS A 120 -4.53 -4.04 17.07
CA LYS A 120 -4.28 -3.54 18.42
C LYS A 120 -2.82 -3.67 18.84
N LEU A 121 -2.16 -4.77 18.48
CA LEU A 121 -0.75 -5.01 18.80
C LEU A 121 0.18 -4.11 17.98
N LEU A 122 -0.15 -3.94 16.69
CA LEU A 122 0.69 -3.29 15.70
C LEU A 122 0.49 -1.77 15.71
N GLY A 123 -0.71 -1.29 16.07
CA GLY A 123 -1.09 0.12 16.03
C GLY A 123 -1.34 0.64 14.61
N ARG A 124 -1.65 -0.25 13.67
CA ARG A 124 -1.84 0.01 12.24
C ARG A 124 -2.72 -1.09 11.61
N THR A 125 -3.11 -0.92 10.35
CA THR A 125 -3.97 -1.89 9.62
C THR A 125 -3.27 -3.25 9.46
N ALA A 126 -4.03 -4.33 9.59
CA ALA A 126 -3.55 -5.71 9.46
C ALA A 126 -4.61 -6.64 8.85
#